data_AF-A0A1F9FHF2-F1
#
_entry.id   AF-A0A1F9FHF2-F1
#
_cell.length_a   1.000
_cell.length_b   1.000
_cell.length_c   1.000
_cell.angle_alpha   90.00
_cell.angle_beta   90.00
_cell.angle_gamma   90.00
#
_symmetry.space_group_name_H-M   'P 1'
#
loop_
_entity.id
_entity.type
_entity.pdbx_description
1 polymer ?
#
loop_
_entity_poly.entity_id
_entity_poly.type
_entity_poly.pdbx_seq_one_letter_code
_entity_poly.pdbx_strand_id
1 'polypeptide(L)'
;MSWSYAMITAFLLAFSVAAAPAPAAAGPRVADDRATKDDYDLDTGGTARTIKIGKDGTFSLVVRAKNGKKVHAEAPLEVVFKDPKGVKPAKAKLGRGDVVDKAAASPELRTTLRGEKAGATTLEASVSFFLCTDSWCQRMSDKIAVPITVEP
;
A
#
# COMPACT_ATOMS: atom_id res chain seq x y z
N MET A 1 -2.32 55.73 67.66
CA MET A 1 -3.68 55.54 67.10
C MET A 1 -3.73 54.13 66.52
N SER A 2 -4.05 53.07 67.26
CA SER A 2 -5.33 52.69 67.88
C SER A 2 -6.53 52.94 66.99
N TRP A 3 -6.99 51.90 66.29
CA TRP A 3 -8.42 51.67 66.09
C TRP A 3 -8.70 50.16 66.02
N SER A 4 -9.42 49.70 67.05
CA SER A 4 -10.08 48.39 67.17
C SER A 4 -11.47 48.39 66.51
N TYR A 5 -12.10 47.22 66.49
CA TYR A 5 -13.53 46.90 66.19
C TYR A 5 -13.85 46.59 64.72
N ALA A 6 -14.64 45.58 64.37
CA ALA A 6 -15.41 44.60 65.15
C ALA A 6 -15.62 43.33 64.32
N MET A 7 -15.84 42.23 65.04
CA MET A 7 -16.48 41.00 64.57
C MET A 7 -17.74 41.28 63.75
N ILE A 8 -18.04 40.41 62.77
CA ILE A 8 -19.38 39.82 62.60
C ILE A 8 -19.22 38.42 61.99
N THR A 9 -19.82 37.47 62.70
CA THR A 9 -19.98 36.04 62.45
C THR A 9 -21.20 35.79 61.56
N ALA A 10 -21.11 34.89 60.57
CA ALA A 10 -22.22 34.07 60.01
C ALA A 10 -21.63 33.19 58.90
N PHE A 11 -21.30 31.91 59.13
CA PHE A 11 -22.17 30.74 59.12
C PHE A 11 -23.12 30.63 57.90
N LEU A 12 -22.96 29.52 57.17
CA LEU A 12 -23.89 28.84 56.24
C LEU A 12 -23.88 29.23 54.75
N LEU A 13 -23.29 28.37 53.91
CA LEU A 13 -24.02 27.33 53.17
C LEU A 13 -23.05 26.56 52.25
N ALA A 14 -22.88 25.27 52.53
CA ALA A 14 -22.20 24.33 51.65
C ALA A 14 -23.06 24.11 50.40
N PHE A 15 -22.63 24.64 49.25
CA PHE A 15 -23.20 24.32 47.95
C PHE A 15 -22.40 23.16 47.34
N SER A 16 -22.82 21.93 47.65
CA SER A 16 -22.36 20.74 46.91
C SER A 16 -23.03 20.72 45.53
N VAL A 17 -22.35 21.28 44.54
CA VAL A 17 -22.71 21.11 43.14
C VAL A 17 -22.31 19.70 42.71
N ALA A 18 -23.29 18.79 42.61
CA ALA A 18 -23.10 17.51 41.96
C ALA A 18 -22.93 17.73 40.45
N ALA A 19 -21.69 17.68 39.97
CA ALA A 19 -21.38 17.69 38.55
C ALA A 19 -21.76 16.33 37.93
N ALA A 20 -22.87 16.30 37.18
CA ALA A 20 -23.21 15.16 36.35
C ALA A 20 -22.24 15.10 35.15
N PRO A 21 -21.65 13.94 34.82
CA PRO A 21 -20.80 13.81 33.64
C PRO A 21 -21.65 13.94 32.37
N ALA A 22 -21.35 14.94 31.55
CA ALA A 22 -21.95 15.08 30.22
C ALA A 22 -21.54 13.89 29.34
N PRO A 23 -22.47 13.32 28.54
CA PRO A 23 -22.11 12.30 27.56
C PRO A 23 -21.18 12.94 26.52
N ALA A 24 -19.96 12.40 26.42
CA ALA A 24 -19.02 12.76 25.37
C ALA A 24 -19.70 12.49 24.01
N ALA A 25 -20.07 13.56 23.31
CA ALA A 25 -20.55 13.49 21.95
C ALA A 25 -19.44 12.84 21.11
N ALA A 26 -19.66 11.60 20.69
CA ALA A 26 -18.86 10.98 19.66
C ALA A 26 -19.06 11.81 18.38
N GLY A 27 -18.06 12.64 18.05
CA GLY A 27 -18.04 13.38 16.79
C GLY A 27 -18.19 12.42 15.61
N PRO A 28 -18.64 12.92 14.44
CA PRO A 28 -18.77 12.09 13.25
C PRO A 28 -17.41 11.44 12.94
N ARG A 29 -17.37 10.11 12.99
CA ARG A 29 -16.24 9.35 12.48
C ARG A 29 -16.22 9.56 10.97
N VAL A 30 -15.34 10.43 10.49
CA VAL A 30 -14.97 10.44 9.07
C VAL A 30 -14.52 9.02 8.76
N ALA A 31 -15.22 8.33 7.87
CA ALA A 31 -14.79 7.02 7.41
C ALA A 31 -13.32 7.13 6.99
N ASP A 32 -12.48 6.21 7.46
CA ASP A 32 -11.04 6.22 7.15
C ASP A 32 -10.88 6.09 5.63
N ASP A 33 -10.71 7.23 4.94
CA ASP A 33 -10.56 7.32 3.49
C ASP A 33 -9.13 6.94 3.09
N ARG A 34 -8.60 5.84 3.63
CA ARG A 34 -7.30 5.29 3.23
C ARG A 34 -7.49 4.22 2.19
N ALA A 35 -6.52 4.09 1.29
CA ALA A 35 -6.53 2.99 0.34
C ALA A 35 -6.31 1.65 1.04
N THR A 36 -7.03 0.62 0.59
CA THR A 36 -6.91 -0.77 1.05
C THR A 36 -6.53 -1.71 -0.11
N LYS A 37 -6.45 -3.02 0.17
CA LYS A 37 -6.20 -4.07 -0.84
C LYS A 37 -7.29 -4.12 -1.92
N ASP A 38 -8.52 -3.74 -1.58
CA ASP A 38 -9.68 -3.81 -2.47
C ASP A 38 -9.69 -2.69 -3.53
N ASP A 39 -8.85 -1.66 -3.33
CA ASP A 39 -8.72 -0.52 -4.24
C ASP A 39 -7.77 -0.75 -5.40
N TYR A 40 -7.22 -1.96 -5.54
CA TYR A 40 -6.37 -2.29 -6.68
C TYR A 40 -6.38 -3.76 -7.06
N ASP A 41 -5.73 -4.05 -8.17
CA ASP A 41 -5.44 -5.39 -8.67
C ASP A 41 -3.98 -5.43 -9.17
N LEU A 42 -3.31 -6.55 -8.88
CA LEU A 42 -1.95 -6.83 -9.33
C LEU A 42 -2.01 -8.03 -10.26
N ASP A 43 -1.98 -7.76 -11.56
CA ASP A 43 -2.21 -8.78 -12.58
C ASP A 43 -0.91 -9.25 -13.21
N THR A 44 -0.71 -10.56 -13.12
CA THR A 44 0.45 -11.26 -13.70
C THR A 44 0.06 -12.15 -14.88
N GLY A 45 -1.13 -11.97 -15.45
CA GLY A 45 -1.66 -12.77 -16.56
C GLY A 45 -0.76 -12.76 -17.80
N GLY A 46 -0.04 -11.65 -18.04
CA GLY A 46 0.96 -11.56 -19.11
C GLY A 46 2.30 -12.25 -18.82
N THR A 47 2.48 -12.82 -17.62
CA THR A 47 3.71 -13.56 -17.26
C THR A 47 3.67 -14.98 -17.80
N ALA A 48 4.74 -15.38 -18.48
CA ALA A 48 4.94 -16.74 -18.96
C ALA A 48 4.94 -17.74 -17.80
N ARG A 49 4.05 -18.74 -17.88
CA ARG A 49 3.90 -19.80 -16.87
C ARG A 49 4.78 -21.01 -17.16
N THR A 50 5.27 -21.12 -18.40
CA THR A 50 6.16 -22.19 -18.83
C THR A 50 7.33 -21.58 -19.58
N ILE A 51 8.56 -21.97 -19.23
CA ILE A 51 9.80 -21.48 -19.85
C ILE A 51 10.73 -22.67 -20.05
N LYS A 52 11.38 -22.80 -21.19
CA LYS A 52 12.40 -23.85 -21.39
C LYS A 52 13.74 -23.43 -20.80
N ILE A 53 14.56 -24.37 -20.34
CA ILE A 53 15.93 -24.09 -19.91
C ILE A 53 16.67 -23.32 -21.00
N GLY A 54 17.36 -22.27 -20.60
CA GLY A 54 18.16 -21.42 -21.47
C GLY A 54 17.35 -20.53 -22.41
N LYS A 55 16.01 -20.58 -22.37
CA LYS A 55 15.12 -19.71 -23.14
C LYS A 55 14.53 -18.59 -22.29
N ASP A 56 14.07 -17.58 -22.99
CA ASP A 56 13.48 -16.38 -22.42
C ASP A 56 11.96 -16.49 -22.45
N GLY A 57 11.34 -16.17 -21.32
CA GLY A 57 9.91 -15.92 -21.16
C GLY A 57 9.67 -14.46 -20.75
N THR A 58 8.41 -14.05 -20.76
CA THR A 58 8.03 -12.70 -20.35
C THR A 58 7.61 -12.69 -18.89
N PHE A 59 8.06 -11.70 -18.12
CA PHE A 59 7.37 -11.25 -16.91
C PHE A 59 6.59 -9.98 -17.22
N SER A 60 5.34 -9.94 -16.80
CA SER A 60 4.47 -8.78 -16.93
C SER A 60 3.64 -8.63 -15.65
N LEU A 61 3.64 -7.41 -15.10
CA LEU A 61 2.80 -7.01 -14.00
C LEU A 61 2.04 -5.73 -14.38
N VAL A 62 0.71 -5.81 -14.42
CA VAL A 62 -0.16 -4.63 -14.56
C VAL A 62 -0.70 -4.24 -13.18
N VAL A 63 -0.52 -2.98 -12.81
CA VAL A 63 -1.11 -2.41 -11.59
C VAL A 63 -2.37 -1.64 -11.97
N ARG A 64 -3.53 -2.14 -11.56
CA ARG A 64 -4.84 -1.51 -11.85
C ARG A 64 -5.42 -0.91 -10.58
N ALA A 65 -5.65 0.39 -10.58
CA ALA A 65 -6.41 1.04 -9.52
C ALA A 65 -7.92 0.83 -9.73
N LYS A 66 -8.67 0.82 -8.62
CA LYS A 66 -10.13 0.67 -8.56
C LYS A 66 -10.74 1.79 -7.71
N ASN A 67 -12.07 1.79 -7.59
CA ASN A 67 -12.82 2.65 -6.67
C ASN A 67 -12.48 4.15 -6.81
N GLY A 68 -12.35 4.62 -8.06
CA GLY A 68 -12.05 6.02 -8.38
C GLY A 68 -10.62 6.47 -8.09
N LYS A 69 -9.74 5.58 -7.60
CA LYS A 69 -8.32 5.88 -7.36
C LYS A 69 -7.50 5.73 -8.64
N LYS A 70 -6.30 6.32 -8.63
CA LYS A 70 -5.33 6.25 -9.74
C LYS A 70 -3.97 5.82 -9.22
N VAL A 71 -3.20 5.12 -10.04
CA VAL A 71 -1.77 4.94 -9.77
C VAL A 71 -1.07 6.27 -10.10
N HIS A 72 -0.32 6.84 -9.16
CA HIS A 72 0.40 8.09 -9.42
C HIS A 72 1.32 7.95 -10.64
N ALA A 73 1.40 8.92 -11.55
CA ALA A 73 2.20 8.78 -12.77
C ALA A 73 3.72 8.86 -12.51
N GLU A 74 4.15 9.81 -11.68
CA GLU A 74 5.58 10.12 -11.46
C GLU A 74 6.18 9.55 -10.17
N ALA A 75 5.36 9.18 -9.18
CA ALA A 75 5.86 8.63 -7.93
C ALA A 75 6.49 7.23 -8.13
N PRO A 76 7.36 6.79 -7.20
CA PRO A 76 8.00 5.49 -7.29
C PRO A 76 7.01 4.34 -7.50
N LEU A 77 7.30 3.53 -8.51
CA LEU A 77 6.63 2.27 -8.81
C LEU A 77 7.74 1.24 -8.98
N GLU A 78 7.75 0.23 -8.11
CA GLU A 78 8.86 -0.70 -8.00
C GLU A 78 8.37 -2.14 -7.89
N VAL A 79 9.09 -3.05 -8.54
CA VAL A 79 8.95 -4.49 -8.37
C VAL A 79 10.32 -5.05 -8.03
N VAL A 80 10.44 -5.74 -6.90
CA VAL A 80 11.70 -6.34 -6.45
C VAL A 80 11.52 -7.84 -6.36
N PHE A 81 12.24 -8.59 -7.19
CA PHE A 81 12.20 -10.05 -7.18
C PHE A 81 12.96 -10.59 -5.96
N LYS A 82 12.40 -11.62 -5.32
CA LYS A 82 13.01 -12.28 -4.17
C LYS A 82 13.60 -13.60 -4.62
N ASP A 83 14.92 -13.75 -4.41
CA ASP A 83 15.70 -14.98 -4.59
C ASP A 83 15.14 -15.90 -5.69
N PRO A 84 15.08 -15.45 -6.96
CA PRO A 84 14.39 -16.17 -8.01
C PRO A 84 15.10 -17.51 -8.25
N LYS A 85 14.39 -18.61 -8.02
CA LYS A 85 14.92 -19.97 -8.17
C LYS A 85 14.48 -20.55 -9.52
N GLY A 86 15.42 -21.12 -10.26
CA GLY A 86 15.14 -21.80 -11.53
C GLY A 86 14.79 -20.89 -12.70
N VAL A 87 14.45 -19.63 -12.45
CA VAL A 87 14.35 -18.57 -13.45
C VAL A 87 15.18 -17.37 -13.00
N LYS A 88 15.70 -16.60 -13.97
CA LYS A 88 16.47 -15.39 -13.73
C LYS A 88 15.85 -14.20 -14.45
N PRO A 89 15.31 -13.22 -13.73
CA PRO A 89 14.91 -11.95 -14.31
C PRO A 89 16.11 -11.22 -14.92
N ALA A 90 15.91 -10.54 -16.06
CA ALA A 90 16.94 -9.71 -16.67
C ALA A 90 17.38 -8.55 -15.77
N LYS A 91 16.50 -8.10 -14.86
CA LYS A 91 16.79 -7.12 -13.81
C LYS A 91 16.22 -7.61 -12.49
N ALA A 92 16.98 -7.50 -11.40
CA ALA A 92 16.52 -7.86 -10.05
C ALA A 92 15.43 -6.91 -9.51
N LYS A 93 15.39 -5.68 -10.04
CA LYS A 93 14.41 -4.65 -9.69
C LYS A 93 13.91 -3.98 -10.96
N LEU A 94 12.59 -3.81 -11.05
CA LEU A 94 11.94 -2.99 -12.07
C LEU A 94 11.46 -1.68 -11.46
N GLY A 95 11.43 -0.65 -12.29
CA GLY A 95 10.95 0.67 -11.93
C GLY A 95 10.10 1.32 -13.03
N ARG A 96 9.84 2.62 -12.90
CA ARG A 96 9.16 3.43 -13.94
C ARG A 96 9.82 3.38 -15.32
N GLY A 97 11.11 3.10 -15.38
CA GLY A 97 11.84 2.91 -16.63
C GLY A 97 11.40 1.68 -17.42
N ASP A 98 10.85 0.68 -16.73
CA ASP A 98 10.41 -0.61 -17.29
C ASP A 98 8.91 -0.66 -17.59
N VAL A 99 8.22 0.49 -17.47
CA VAL A 99 6.82 0.62 -17.85
C VAL A 99 6.71 0.64 -19.37
N VAL A 100 5.89 -0.26 -19.92
CA VAL A 100 5.73 -0.45 -21.38
C VAL A 100 5.11 0.77 -22.04
N ASP A 101 4.03 1.30 -21.46
CA ASP A 101 3.38 2.53 -21.90
C ASP A 101 3.30 3.52 -20.73
N LYS A 102 4.05 4.61 -20.82
CA LYS A 102 4.14 5.64 -19.78
C LYS A 102 2.86 6.49 -19.67
N ALA A 103 2.01 6.49 -20.70
CA ALA A 103 0.74 7.21 -20.71
C ALA A 103 -0.42 6.37 -20.18
N ALA A 104 -0.23 5.05 -20.02
CA ALA A 104 -1.28 4.16 -19.53
C ALA A 104 -1.66 4.49 -18.08
N ALA A 105 -2.97 4.62 -17.83
CA ALA A 105 -3.50 4.81 -16.47
C ALA A 105 -3.24 3.61 -15.55
N SER A 106 -3.09 2.41 -16.13
CA SER A 106 -2.69 1.18 -15.44
C SER A 106 -1.31 0.77 -15.93
N PRO A 107 -0.23 1.14 -15.22
CA PRO A 107 1.12 0.89 -15.70
C PRO A 107 1.41 -0.61 -15.72
N GLU A 108 1.95 -1.08 -16.83
CA GLU A 108 2.49 -2.44 -16.98
C GLU A 108 4.02 -2.39 -16.89
N LEU A 109 4.60 -3.05 -15.89
CA LEU A 109 6.04 -3.30 -15.85
C LEU A 109 6.35 -4.62 -16.54
N ARG A 110 7.34 -4.62 -17.42
CA ARG A 110 7.74 -5.81 -18.17
C ARG A 110 9.24 -6.06 -18.08
N THR A 111 9.62 -7.32 -17.99
CA THR A 111 11.01 -7.76 -18.13
C THR A 111 11.08 -9.17 -18.69
N THR A 112 12.28 -9.63 -19.01
CA THR A 112 12.52 -11.00 -19.46
C THR A 112 12.85 -11.90 -18.26
N LEU A 113 12.35 -13.13 -18.27
CA LEU A 113 12.72 -14.21 -17.35
C LEU A 113 13.44 -15.29 -18.14
N ARG A 114 14.68 -15.62 -17.79
CA ARG A 114 15.40 -16.73 -18.40
C ARG A 114 15.25 -18.00 -17.59
N GLY A 115 14.91 -19.12 -18.21
CA GLY A 115 14.92 -20.43 -17.56
C GLY A 115 16.36 -20.88 -17.27
N GLU A 116 16.66 -21.24 -16.03
CA GLU A 116 17.99 -21.69 -15.59
C GLU A 116 18.00 -23.14 -15.10
N LYS A 117 16.94 -23.58 -14.41
CA LYS A 117 16.86 -24.95 -13.85
C LYS A 117 15.46 -25.50 -14.02
N ALA A 118 15.35 -26.68 -14.63
CA ALA A 118 14.07 -27.37 -14.80
C ALA A 118 13.38 -27.66 -13.46
N GLY A 119 12.06 -27.68 -13.50
CA GLY A 119 11.18 -27.96 -12.37
C GLY A 119 10.15 -26.85 -12.14
N ALA A 120 9.19 -27.14 -11.28
CA ALA A 120 8.25 -26.14 -10.79
C ALA A 120 8.96 -25.18 -9.83
N THR A 121 8.71 -23.89 -9.99
CA THR A 121 9.21 -22.82 -9.13
C THR A 121 8.15 -21.75 -8.95
N THR A 122 8.28 -20.95 -7.90
CA THR A 122 7.41 -19.78 -7.68
C THR A 122 8.29 -18.55 -7.71
N LEU A 123 8.00 -17.64 -8.65
CA LEU A 123 8.63 -16.33 -8.70
C LEU A 123 7.89 -15.41 -7.74
N GLU A 124 8.57 -15.00 -6.67
CA GLU A 124 8.04 -14.05 -5.69
C GLU A 124 8.60 -12.65 -5.92
N ALA A 125 7.76 -11.63 -5.75
CA ALA A 125 8.20 -10.24 -5.80
C ALA A 125 7.44 -9.37 -4.80
N SER A 126 8.13 -8.37 -4.26
CA SER A 126 7.51 -7.24 -3.56
C SER A 126 7.17 -6.14 -4.56
N VAL A 127 5.97 -5.59 -4.47
CA VAL A 127 5.49 -4.50 -5.32
C VAL A 127 5.24 -3.28 -4.44
N SER A 128 5.71 -2.11 -4.85
CA SER A 128 5.45 -0.84 -4.18
C SER A 128 5.01 0.22 -5.18
N PHE A 129 3.97 0.96 -4.86
CA PHE A 129 3.39 1.98 -5.73
C PHE A 129 2.60 2.98 -4.90
N PHE A 130 2.08 4.04 -5.53
CA PHE A 130 1.24 5.02 -4.86
C PHE A 130 -0.15 5.03 -5.50
N LEU A 131 -1.18 4.88 -4.66
CA LEU A 131 -2.56 5.14 -5.04
C LEU A 131 -2.96 6.54 -4.60
N CYS A 132 -3.61 7.27 -5.48
CA CYS A 132 -4.03 8.63 -5.23
C CYS A 132 -5.52 8.81 -5.50
N THR A 133 -6.11 9.69 -4.72
CA THR A 133 -7.34 10.42 -5.03
C THR A 133 -6.96 11.83 -5.49
N ASP A 134 -7.93 12.71 -5.69
CA ASP A 134 -7.66 14.12 -5.99
C ASP A 134 -7.11 14.88 -4.77
N SER A 135 -7.30 14.35 -3.56
CA SER A 135 -6.95 15.02 -2.31
C SER A 135 -5.69 14.47 -1.64
N TRP A 136 -5.34 13.21 -1.88
CA TRP A 136 -4.23 12.55 -1.19
C TRP A 136 -3.60 11.41 -2.01
N CYS A 137 -2.39 11.03 -1.62
CA CYS A 137 -1.67 9.87 -2.15
C CYS A 137 -1.14 9.00 -1.01
N GLN A 138 -1.31 7.69 -1.12
CA GLN A 138 -0.83 6.71 -0.16
C GLN A 138 0.07 5.69 -0.84
N ARG A 139 1.20 5.39 -0.20
CA ARG A 139 2.08 4.29 -0.63
C ARG A 139 1.44 2.95 -0.30
N MET A 140 1.31 2.11 -1.30
CA MET A 140 0.91 0.71 -1.19
C MET A 140 2.14 -0.19 -1.28
N SER A 141 2.12 -1.29 -0.53
CA SER A 141 3.13 -2.33 -0.59
C SER A 141 2.46 -3.68 -0.49
N ASP A 142 2.77 -4.56 -1.43
CA ASP A 142 2.14 -5.87 -1.55
C ASP A 142 3.13 -6.90 -2.11
N LYS A 143 2.72 -8.16 -2.18
CA LYS A 143 3.51 -9.26 -2.71
C LYS A 143 2.74 -10.00 -3.78
N ILE A 144 3.45 -10.43 -4.82
CA ILE A 144 2.94 -11.36 -5.83
C ILE A 144 3.74 -12.66 -5.76
N ALA A 145 3.07 -13.76 -6.07
CA ALA A 145 3.67 -15.08 -6.22
C ALA A 145 3.14 -15.69 -7.54
N VAL A 146 4.06 -15.97 -8.46
CA VAL A 146 3.75 -16.44 -9.80
C VAL A 146 4.30 -17.86 -9.94
N PRO A 147 3.45 -18.90 -10.01
CA PRO A 147 3.93 -20.24 -10.33
C PRO A 147 4.45 -20.27 -11.78
N ILE A 148 5.64 -20.84 -11.96
CA ILE A 148 6.32 -21.03 -13.24
C ILE A 148 6.87 -22.45 -13.29
N THR A 149 6.69 -23.12 -14.42
CA THR A 149 7.31 -24.40 -14.71
C THR A 149 8.47 -24.18 -15.68
N VAL A 150 9.66 -24.62 -15.30
CA VAL A 150 10.80 -24.63 -16.20
C VAL A 150 10.95 -26.01 -16.81
N GLU A 151 10.80 -26.10 -18.13
CA GLU A 151 10.93 -27.34 -18.88
C GLU A 151 12.39 -27.59 -19.26
N PRO A 152 12.82 -28.86 -19.37
CA PRO A 152 14.14 -29.21 -19.88
C PRO A 152 14.45 -28.63 -21.27
#